data_AF-A0A9D2Y608-F1
#
_entry.id   AF-A0A9D2Y608-F1
#
_cell.length_a   1.000
_cell.length_b   1.000
_cell.length_c   1.000
_cell.angle_alpha   90.00
_cell.angle_beta   90.00
_cell.angle_gamma   90.00
#
_symmetry.space_group_name_H-M   'P 1'
#
loop_
_entity.id
_entity.type
_entity.pdbx_description
1 polymer ?
#
loop_
_entity_poly.entity_id
_entity_poly.type
_entity_poly.pdbx_seq_one_letter_code
_entity_poly.pdbx_strand_id
1 'polypeptide(L)'
;LVSEEEAQQRLCSDSVLLIRREDVLQRWTEDCSLSSLSENPSDPRWRDLDVEGQVWKMVLEADLDESGAKVAHIRIPAAYSSGVTLFTLQDSTLGRELLTEPEIPLL
;
A
#
# COMPACT_ATOMS: atom_id res chain seq x y z
N LEU A 1 27.12 -5.28 4.04
CA LEU A 1 26.75 -5.34 2.60
C LEU A 1 25.58 -6.31 2.51
N VAL A 2 24.50 -5.92 1.84
CA VAL A 2 23.31 -6.76 1.63
C VAL A 2 23.54 -7.58 0.35
N SER A 3 23.08 -8.83 0.29
CA SER A 3 23.20 -9.63 -0.95
C SER A 3 22.27 -9.09 -2.04
N GLU A 4 22.55 -9.40 -3.30
CA GLU A 4 21.70 -9.00 -4.42
C GLU A 4 20.28 -9.57 -4.29
N GLU A 5 20.17 -10.83 -3.86
CA GLU A 5 18.90 -11.51 -3.67
C GLU A 5 18.05 -10.84 -2.59
N GLU A 6 18.67 -10.45 -1.48
CA GLU A 6 17.99 -9.77 -0.38
C GLU A 6 17.63 -8.32 -0.75
N ALA A 7 18.45 -7.65 -1.57
CA ALA A 7 18.11 -6.35 -2.13
C ALA A 7 16.91 -6.47 -3.10
N GLN A 8 16.91 -7.46 -3.98
CA GLN A 8 15.83 -7.70 -4.94
C GLN A 8 14.50 -7.98 -4.23
N GLN A 9 14.49 -8.84 -3.21
CA GLN A 9 13.27 -9.11 -2.43
C GLN A 9 12.70 -7.86 -1.77
N ARG A 10 13.55 -6.98 -1.25
CA ARG A 10 13.10 -5.75 -0.59
C ARG A 10 12.59 -4.72 -1.59
N LEU A 11 13.24 -4.61 -2.75
CA LEU A 11 12.86 -3.69 -3.82
C LEU A 11 11.58 -4.13 -4.54
N CYS A 12 11.31 -5.43 -4.62
CA CYS A 12 10.10 -5.99 -5.23
C CYS A 12 8.99 -6.30 -4.21
N SER A 13 9.11 -5.86 -2.96
CA SER A 13 8.11 -6.13 -1.92
C SER A 13 6.81 -5.36 -2.18
N ASP A 14 5.67 -5.98 -1.83
CA ASP A 14 4.35 -5.37 -1.96
C ASP A 14 4.29 -4.04 -1.20
N SER A 15 3.99 -2.97 -1.93
CA SER A 15 3.84 -1.64 -1.36
C SER A 15 2.48 -1.51 -0.70
N VAL A 16 2.46 -1.70 0.61
CA VAL A 16 1.24 -1.71 1.42
C VAL A 16 1.36 -0.70 2.55
N LEU A 17 0.28 0.05 2.78
CA LEU A 17 0.15 0.93 3.93
C LEU A 17 -0.68 0.25 5.02
N LEU A 18 -0.27 0.45 6.27
CA LEU A 18 -1.02 0.02 7.44
C LEU A 18 -1.81 1.19 7.98
N ILE A 19 -3.13 1.06 8.03
CA ILE A 19 -4.01 2.06 8.65
C ILE A 19 -4.44 1.55 10.02
N ARG A 20 -4.25 2.38 11.04
CA ARG A 20 -4.54 2.02 12.43
C ARG A 20 -6.02 1.79 12.65
N ARG A 21 -6.33 0.90 13.58
CA ARG A 21 -7.70 0.59 13.98
C ARG A 21 -8.49 1.84 14.35
N GLU A 22 -7.91 2.71 15.17
CA GLU A 22 -8.59 3.91 15.67
C GLU A 22 -8.96 4.86 14.54
N ASP A 23 -8.10 4.99 13.52
CA ASP A 23 -8.34 5.84 12.37
C ASP A 23 -9.49 5.34 11.49
N VAL A 24 -9.64 4.02 11.38
CA VAL A 24 -10.74 3.36 10.66
C VAL A 24 -12.04 3.53 11.46
N LEU A 25 -12.05 3.13 12.73
CA LEU A 25 -13.24 3.17 13.57
C LEU A 25 -13.77 4.58 13.82
N GLN A 26 -12.89 5.59 13.91
CA GLN A 26 -13.30 6.99 14.07
C GLN A 26 -14.03 7.54 12.83
N ARG A 27 -13.68 7.04 11.64
CA ARG A 27 -14.25 7.50 10.36
C ARG A 27 -15.39 6.63 9.88
N TRP A 28 -15.52 5.42 10.43
CA TRP A 28 -16.61 4.52 10.15
C TRP A 28 -17.93 5.10 10.64
N THR A 29 -18.94 5.08 9.77
CA THR A 29 -20.33 5.42 10.10
C THR A 29 -21.24 4.40 9.43
N GLU A 30 -22.42 4.14 9.98
CA GLU A 30 -23.38 3.18 9.40
C GLU A 30 -23.81 3.56 7.97
N ASP A 31 -23.69 4.84 7.61
CA ASP A 31 -24.00 5.37 6.27
C ASP A 31 -22.84 5.19 5.27
N CYS A 32 -21.65 4.74 5.70
CA CYS A 32 -20.51 4.51 4.81
C CYS A 32 -20.66 3.21 4.01
N SER A 33 -20.91 3.32 2.72
CA SER A 33 -20.90 2.16 1.81
C SER A 33 -19.48 1.67 1.54
N LEU A 34 -19.11 0.51 2.12
CA LEU A 34 -17.80 -0.13 1.88
C LEU A 34 -17.65 -0.76 0.49
N SER A 35 -18.75 -1.02 -0.20
CA SER A 35 -18.74 -1.57 -1.56
C SER A 35 -17.95 -0.70 -2.55
N SER A 36 -17.84 0.60 -2.31
CA SER A 36 -17.00 1.51 -3.10
C SER A 36 -15.50 1.16 -3.05
N LEU A 37 -15.03 0.48 -2.00
CA LEU A 37 -13.64 0.08 -1.83
C LEU A 37 -13.28 -1.11 -2.72
N SER A 38 -14.19 -2.07 -2.86
CA SER A 38 -14.01 -3.24 -3.73
C SER A 38 -14.34 -2.93 -5.19
N GLU A 39 -15.21 -1.95 -5.45
CA GLU A 39 -15.56 -1.47 -6.78
C GLU A 39 -14.58 -0.45 -7.35
N ASN A 40 -13.54 -0.05 -6.61
CA ASN A 40 -12.57 0.93 -7.09
C ASN A 40 -11.91 0.45 -8.40
N PRO A 41 -12.29 1.03 -9.57
CA PRO A 41 -11.89 0.49 -10.87
C PRO A 41 -10.45 0.85 -11.23
N SER A 42 -9.83 1.75 -10.46
CA SER A 42 -8.50 2.30 -10.76
C SER A 42 -7.35 1.46 -10.21
N ASP A 43 -7.59 0.61 -9.19
CA ASP A 43 -6.53 -0.21 -8.61
C ASP A 43 -7.05 -1.59 -8.14
N PRO A 44 -6.78 -2.67 -8.91
CA PRO A 44 -7.28 -4.02 -8.59
C PRO A 44 -6.75 -4.56 -7.25
N ARG A 45 -5.64 -3.99 -6.74
CA ARG A 45 -5.02 -4.43 -5.48
C ARG A 45 -5.91 -4.22 -4.27
N TRP A 46 -6.90 -3.32 -4.33
CA TRP A 46 -7.88 -3.13 -3.26
C TRP A 46 -8.75 -4.38 -3.05
N ARG A 47 -9.13 -5.04 -4.14
CA ARG A 47 -9.85 -6.30 -4.12
C ARG A 47 -8.92 -7.46 -3.74
N ASP A 48 -7.70 -7.48 -4.27
CA ASP A 48 -6.73 -8.55 -3.97
C ASP A 48 -6.34 -8.57 -2.48
N LEU A 49 -6.28 -7.40 -1.83
CA LEU A 49 -6.06 -7.26 -0.40
C LEU A 49 -7.35 -7.42 0.44
N ASP A 50 -8.52 -7.58 -0.17
CA ASP A 50 -9.81 -7.64 0.51
C ASP A 50 -9.98 -6.50 1.55
N VAL A 51 -9.73 -5.26 1.13
CA VAL A 51 -9.76 -4.11 2.06
C VAL A 51 -11.13 -3.94 2.70
N GLU A 52 -12.20 -4.20 1.94
CA GLU A 52 -13.57 -4.19 2.45
C GLU A 52 -13.78 -5.23 3.57
N GLY A 53 -13.37 -6.49 3.35
CA GLY A 53 -13.47 -7.53 4.37
C GLY A 53 -12.64 -7.24 5.61
N GLN A 54 -11.45 -6.65 5.45
CA GLN A 54 -10.62 -6.20 6.57
C GLN A 54 -11.32 -5.14 7.45
N VAL A 55 -11.98 -4.16 6.83
CA VAL A 55 -12.74 -3.13 7.57
C VAL A 55 -13.95 -3.74 8.26
N TRP A 56 -14.73 -4.58 7.57
CA TRP A 56 -15.89 -5.25 8.15
C TRP A 56 -15.54 -6.06 9.38
N LYS A 57 -14.47 -6.86 9.29
CA LYS A 57 -13.98 -7.63 10.43
C LYS A 57 -13.61 -6.73 11.60
N MET A 58 -12.91 -5.63 11.34
CA MET A 58 -12.49 -4.69 12.38
C MET A 58 -13.67 -4.03 13.09
N VAL A 59 -14.70 -3.62 12.34
CA VAL A 59 -15.94 -3.04 12.89
C VAL A 59 -16.68 -4.08 13.73
N LEU A 60 -16.85 -5.30 13.22
CA LEU A 60 -17.53 -6.39 13.95
C LEU A 60 -16.83 -6.71 15.28
N GLU A 61 -15.49 -6.76 15.29
CA GLU A 61 -14.71 -6.93 16.52
C GLU A 61 -14.89 -5.77 17.52
N ALA A 62 -15.18 -4.56 17.04
CA ALA A 62 -15.43 -3.40 17.90
C ALA A 62 -16.82 -3.50 18.55
N ASP A 63 -17.82 -3.92 17.78
CA ASP A 63 -19.22 -4.03 18.24
C ASP A 63 -19.42 -5.17 19.23
N LEU A 64 -18.75 -6.30 19.02
CA LEU A 64 -18.88 -7.51 19.85
C LEU A 64 -18.05 -7.47 21.16
N ASP A 65 -17.24 -6.43 21.36
CA ASP A 65 -16.24 -6.30 22.42
C ASP A 65 -15.50 -7.61 22.77
N GLU A 66 -15.07 -8.34 21.73
CA GLU A 66 -14.40 -9.62 21.93
C GLU A 66 -13.08 -9.43 22.69
N SER A 67 -12.88 -10.21 23.76
CA SER A 67 -11.66 -10.18 24.59
C SER A 67 -10.44 -10.85 23.93
N GLY A 68 -10.56 -11.23 22.65
CA GLY A 68 -9.51 -11.83 21.85
C GLY A 68 -8.50 -10.83 21.28
N ALA A 69 -7.52 -11.35 20.53
CA ALA A 69 -6.55 -10.52 19.81
C ALA A 69 -7.25 -9.75 18.67
N LYS A 70 -7.56 -8.47 18.92
CA LYS A 70 -8.19 -7.57 17.95
C LYS A 70 -7.22 -7.22 16.82
N VAL A 71 -7.74 -7.06 15.60
CA VAL A 71 -6.96 -6.57 14.46
C VAL A 71 -6.55 -5.11 14.72
N ALA A 72 -5.23 -4.86 14.79
CA ALA A 72 -4.68 -3.54 15.09
C ALA A 72 -4.60 -2.61 13.86
N HIS A 73 -4.52 -3.18 12.65
CA HIS A 73 -4.38 -2.41 11.42
C HIS A 73 -5.07 -3.12 10.25
N ILE A 74 -5.60 -2.35 9.30
CA ILE A 74 -5.92 -2.83 7.95
C ILE A 74 -4.75 -2.55 7.00
N ARG A 75 -4.67 -3.32 5.92
CA ARG A 75 -3.69 -3.19 4.84
C ARG A 75 -4.36 -2.61 3.61
N ILE A 76 -3.84 -1.51 3.07
CA ILE A 76 -4.28 -0.92 1.81
C ILE A 76 -3.14 -0.85 0.80
N PRO A 77 -3.41 -0.85 -0.51
CA PRO A 77 -2.37 -0.61 -1.51
C PRO A 77 -1.75 0.77 -1.31
N ALA A 78 -0.42 0.84 -1.34
CA ALA A 78 0.26 2.13 -1.39
C ALA A 78 0.13 2.73 -2.81
N ALA A 79 0.00 4.06 -2.87
CA ALA A 79 0.02 4.80 -4.13
C ALA A 79 1.42 4.86 -4.77
N TYR A 80 2.45 4.42 -4.03
CA TYR A 80 3.83 4.31 -4.50
C TYR A 80 4.21 2.83 -4.63
N SER A 81 5.13 2.53 -5.54
CA SER A 81 5.80 1.23 -5.62
C SER A 81 7.09 1.25 -4.79
N SER A 82 7.47 0.07 -4.30
CA SER A 82 8.78 -0.18 -3.70
C SER A 82 9.85 -0.01 -4.77
N GLY A 83 10.99 0.57 -4.42
CA GLY A 83 12.03 0.84 -5.40
C GLY A 83 13.12 1.77 -4.89
N VAL A 84 13.99 2.17 -5.80
CA VAL A 84 15.05 3.16 -5.56
C VAL A 84 14.72 4.42 -6.34
N THR A 85 14.69 5.56 -5.65
CA THR A 85 14.62 6.86 -6.33
C THR A 85 16.03 7.39 -6.54
N LEU A 86 16.42 7.55 -7.81
CA LEU A 86 17.68 8.15 -8.20
C LEU A 86 17.47 9.65 -8.44
N PHE A 87 18.35 10.49 -7.90
CA PHE A 87 18.32 11.94 -8.09
C PHE A 87 19.66 12.41 -8.62
N THR A 88 19.63 13.24 -9.67
CA THR A 88 20.81 13.81 -10.30
C THR A 88 20.50 15.16 -10.91
N LEU A 89 21.53 15.97 -11.18
CA LEU A 89 21.37 17.22 -11.91
C LEU A 89 21.01 16.92 -13.36
N GLN A 90 19.97 17.57 -13.86
CA GLN A 90 19.44 17.36 -15.21
C GLN A 90 20.50 17.53 -16.30
N ASP A 91 21.39 18.51 -16.14
CA ASP A 91 22.45 18.81 -17.12
C ASP A 91 23.76 18.03 -16.93
N SER A 92 23.82 17.18 -15.90
CA SER A 92 25.00 16.32 -15.70
C SER A 92 25.04 15.18 -16.73
N THR A 93 26.25 14.66 -16.97
CA THR A 93 26.44 13.47 -17.82
C THR A 93 25.57 12.31 -17.34
N LEU A 94 25.58 12.02 -16.03
CA LEU A 94 24.76 10.95 -15.43
C LEU A 94 23.26 11.21 -15.60
N GLY A 95 22.80 12.46 -15.48
CA GLY A 95 21.40 12.82 -15.68
C GLY A 95 20.93 12.55 -17.11
N ARG A 96 21.76 12.86 -18.11
CA ARG A 96 21.46 12.56 -19.50
C ARG A 96 21.46 11.05 -19.77
N GLU A 97 22.41 10.31 -19.22
CA GLU A 97 22.47 8.84 -19.34
C GLU A 97 21.20 8.19 -18.78
N LEU A 98 20.82 8.51 -17.55
CA LEU A 98 19.61 7.96 -16.89
C LEU A 98 18.32 8.26 -17.67
N LEU A 99 18.20 9.46 -18.27
CA LEU A 99 17.02 9.84 -19.05
C LEU A 99 16.91 9.12 -20.40
N THR A 100 18.01 8.55 -20.90
CA THR A 100 18.05 7.86 -22.20
C THR A 100 18.07 6.34 -22.08
N GLU A 101 18.20 5.80 -20.86
CA GLU A 101 18.38 4.38 -20.61
C GLU A 101 17.03 3.61 -20.73
N PRO A 102 16.85 2.73 -21.73
CA PRO A 102 15.60 1.97 -21.90
C PRO A 102 15.30 0.99 -20.76
N GLU A 103 16.31 0.54 -20.02
CA GLU A 103 16.12 -0.35 -18.86
C GLU A 103 15.50 0.37 -17.65
N ILE A 104 15.48 1.71 -17.66
CA ILE A 104 14.92 2.55 -16.59
C ILE A 104 13.64 3.21 -17.11
N PRO A 105 12.46 2.61 -16.88
CA PRO A 105 11.21 3.21 -17.30
C PRO A 105 11.01 4.57 -16.63
N LEU A 106 10.74 5.59 -17.43
CA LEU A 106 10.30 6.88 -16.94
C LEU A 106 8.87 6.70 -16.39
N LEU A 107 8.70 7.03 -15.11
CA LEU A 107 7.40 6.96 -14.42
C LEU A 107 6.38 7.94 -15.02
#